data_AF-A0AB35IM73-F1
#
_entry.id   AF-A0AB35IM73-F1
#
_cell.length_a   1.000
_cell.length_b   1.000
_cell.length_c   1.000
_cell.angle_alpha   90.00
_cell.angle_beta   90.00
_cell.angle_gamma   90.00
#
_symmetry.space_group_name_H-M   'P 1'
#
loop_
_entity.id
_entity.type
_entity.pdbx_description
1 polymer ?
#
loop_
_entity_poly.entity_id
_entity_poly.type
_entity_poly.pdbx_seq_one_letter_code
_entity_poly.pdbx_strand_id
1 'polypeptide(L)'
;MKSYLKIYLKFALFILITFTITSLIMAGIISFIHLSNFIYHSIINIIAGIIMIVWAFWLIKIFQNKAIIHALLCGLIFGIIALMVNIEDINLINILSRPIILIIITLILQLYTKKLDA
;
A
#
# COMPACT_ATOMS: atom_id res chain seq x y z
N MET A 1 -9.23 11.15 -22.38
CA MET A 1 -8.94 10.11 -21.36
C MET A 1 -7.86 10.60 -20.41
N LYS A 2 -8.14 10.80 -19.12
CA LYS A 2 -7.05 10.71 -18.13
C LYS A 2 -6.53 9.29 -18.26
N SER A 3 -5.30 9.10 -18.75
CA SER A 3 -4.80 7.75 -18.99
C SER A 3 -4.76 7.00 -17.66
N TYR A 4 -5.68 6.06 -17.46
CA TYR A 4 -5.74 5.25 -16.23
C TYR A 4 -4.39 4.55 -15.98
N LEU A 5 -3.69 4.18 -17.05
CA LEU A 5 -2.31 3.70 -17.02
C LEU A 5 -1.38 4.64 -16.23
N LYS A 6 -1.49 5.97 -16.40
CA LYS A 6 -0.66 6.94 -15.67
C LYS A 6 -0.92 6.91 -14.16
N ILE A 7 -2.14 6.60 -13.74
CA ILE A 7 -2.51 6.49 -12.32
C ILE A 7 -1.88 5.22 -11.73
N TYR A 8 -2.03 4.09 -12.42
CA TYR A 8 -1.45 2.82 -11.99
C TYR A 8 0.08 2.84 -12.00
N LEU A 9 0.69 3.48 -12.99
CA LEU A 9 2.14 3.64 -13.06
C LEU A 9 2.65 4.51 -11.89
N LYS A 10 1.95 5.60 -11.57
CA LYS A 10 2.26 6.43 -10.39
C LYS A 10 2.13 5.63 -9.09
N PHE A 11 1.11 4.78 -8.98
CA PHE A 11 0.93 3.90 -7.83
C PHE A 11 2.07 2.89 -7.69
N ALA A 12 2.43 2.20 -8.77
CA ALA A 12 3.56 1.26 -8.80
C ALA A 12 4.89 1.93 -8.44
N LEU A 13 5.19 3.09 -9.05
CA LEU A 13 6.37 3.89 -8.74
C LEU A 13 6.39 4.31 -7.27
N PHE A 14 5.25 4.74 -6.74
CA PHE A 14 5.14 5.14 -5.35
C PHE A 14 5.43 3.97 -4.40
N ILE A 15 4.91 2.76 -4.69
CA ILE A 15 5.22 1.55 -3.90
C ILE A 15 6.71 1.25 -3.93
N LEU A 16 7.31 1.26 -5.13
CA LEU A 16 8.75 1.03 -5.30
C LEU A 16 9.58 2.04 -4.51
N ILE A 17 9.30 3.34 -4.65
CA ILE A 17 10.02 4.40 -3.95
C ILE A 17 9.88 4.26 -2.43
N THR A 18 8.67 4.05 -1.94
CA THR A 18 8.43 3.88 -0.49
C THR A 18 9.13 2.65 0.06
N PHE A 19 9.15 1.54 -0.69
CA PHE A 19 9.92 0.35 -0.34
C PHE A 19 11.42 0.64 -0.30
N THR A 20 11.99 1.24 -1.36
CA THR A 20 13.42 1.55 -1.42
C THR A 20 13.84 2.49 -0.28
N ILE A 21 13.07 3.54 -0.01
CA ILE A 21 13.38 4.49 1.07
C ILE A 21 13.30 3.80 2.43
N THR A 22 12.26 3.02 2.69
CA THR A 22 12.13 2.31 3.98
C THR A 22 13.24 1.28 4.18
N SER A 23 13.61 0.53 3.14
CA SER A 23 14.75 -0.38 3.18
C SER A 23 16.08 0.34 3.42
N LEU A 24 16.31 1.49 2.77
CA LEU A 24 17.54 2.27 2.93
C LEU A 24 17.68 2.85 4.34
N ILE A 25 16.60 3.47 4.84
CA ILE A 25 16.55 3.98 6.22
C ILE A 25 16.82 2.83 7.18
N MET A 26 16.26 1.65 6.92
CA MET A 26 16.49 0.54 7.81
C MET A 26 17.91 0.00 7.79
N ALA A 27 18.51 -0.19 6.61
CA ALA A 27 19.90 -0.61 6.50
C ALA A 27 20.81 0.32 7.32
N GLY A 28 20.50 1.63 7.31
CA GLY A 28 21.09 2.61 8.21
C GLY A 28 20.85 2.30 9.69
N ILE A 29 19.59 2.23 10.14
CA ILE A 29 19.26 2.01 11.57
C ILE A 29 19.88 0.73 12.13
N ILE A 30 19.81 -0.39 11.39
CA ILE A 30 20.40 -1.68 11.79
C ILE A 30 21.91 -1.55 12.03
N SER A 31 22.59 -0.72 11.24
CA SER A 31 24.03 -0.51 11.38
C SER A 31 24.43 0.29 12.64
N PHE A 32 23.50 1.02 13.26
CA PHE A 32 23.77 1.88 14.41
C PHE A 32 23.12 1.41 15.72
N ILE A 33 22.00 0.68 15.67
CA ILE A 33 21.21 0.29 16.83
C ILE A 33 20.87 -1.19 16.74
N HIS A 34 21.28 -1.98 17.74
CA HIS A 34 20.78 -3.35 17.95
C HIS A 34 19.33 -3.30 18.47
N LEU A 35 18.41 -2.85 17.63
CA LEU A 35 16.98 -2.91 17.89
C LEU A 35 16.50 -4.34 17.64
N SER A 36 15.51 -4.82 18.41
CA SER A 36 14.97 -6.15 18.16
C SER A 36 14.29 -6.21 16.79
N ASN A 37 14.47 -7.33 16.09
CA ASN A 37 13.89 -7.54 14.75
C ASN A 37 12.35 -7.41 14.77
N PHE A 38 11.72 -7.69 15.90
CA PHE A 38 10.27 -7.54 16.10
C PHE A 38 9.80 -6.07 16.07
N ILE A 39 10.46 -5.19 16.84
CA ILE A 39 10.12 -3.76 16.88
C ILE A 39 10.30 -3.15 15.49
N TYR A 40 11.36 -3.57 14.79
CA TYR A 40 11.62 -3.17 13.43
C TYR A 40 10.45 -3.47 12.47
N HIS A 41 10.10 -4.75 12.31
CA HIS A 41 9.05 -5.14 11.38
C HIS A 41 7.70 -4.51 11.73
N SER A 42 7.45 -4.27 13.03
CA SER A 42 6.25 -3.57 13.50
C SER A 42 6.19 -2.13 12.99
N ILE A 43 7.28 -1.37 13.08
CA ILE A 43 7.33 0.03 12.60
C ILE A 43 7.11 0.09 11.10
N ILE A 44 7.76 -0.78 10.32
CA ILE A 44 7.56 -0.85 8.87
C ILE A 44 6.10 -1.12 8.52
N ASN A 45 5.49 -2.11 9.18
CA ASN A 45 4.12 -2.51 8.88
C ASN A 45 3.12 -1.40 9.23
N ILE A 46 3.36 -0.64 10.31
CA ILE A 46 2.55 0.54 10.67
C ILE A 46 2.65 1.62 9.59
N ILE A 47 3.88 1.99 9.19
CA ILE A 47 4.10 3.01 8.15
C ILE A 47 3.44 2.59 6.83
N ALA A 48 3.62 1.33 6.43
CA ALA A 48 3.01 0.78 5.22
C ALA A 48 1.46 0.83 5.29
N GLY A 49 0.88 0.52 6.45
CA GLY A 49 -0.57 0.62 6.68
C GLY A 49 -1.09 2.05 6.51
N ILE A 50 -0.43 3.03 7.12
CA ILE A 50 -0.79 4.45 7.00
C ILE A 50 -0.74 4.90 5.54
N ILE A 51 0.31 4.50 4.81
CA ILE A 51 0.46 4.80 3.39
C ILE A 51 -0.71 4.23 2.56
N MET A 52 -1.14 3.00 2.83
CA MET A 52 -2.29 2.39 2.13
C MET A 52 -3.60 3.13 2.43
N ILE A 53 -3.79 3.62 3.67
CA ILE A 53 -4.94 4.45 4.02
C ILE A 53 -4.97 5.74 3.19
N VAL A 54 -3.85 6.45 3.09
CA VAL A 54 -3.75 7.69 2.28
C VAL A 54 -4.11 7.41 0.82
N TRP A 55 -3.66 6.27 0.28
CA TRP A 55 -4.01 5.86 -1.08
C TRP A 55 -5.49 5.55 -1.27
N ALA A 56 -6.14 4.91 -0.30
CA ALA A 56 -7.58 4.66 -0.34
C ALA A 56 -8.38 5.96 -0.46
N PHE A 57 -8.03 6.99 0.31
CA PHE A 57 -8.65 8.32 0.19
C PHE A 57 -8.45 8.92 -1.20
N TRP A 58 -7.24 8.81 -1.77
CA TRP A 58 -6.95 9.34 -3.10
C TRP A 58 -7.73 8.60 -4.20
N LEU A 59 -7.88 7.28 -4.09
CA LEU A 59 -8.67 6.47 -5.02
C LEU A 59 -10.13 6.90 -5.05
N ILE A 60 -10.74 7.12 -3.88
CA ILE A 60 -12.14 7.55 -3.80
C ILE A 60 -12.34 8.92 -4.42
N LYS A 61 -11.41 9.86 -4.18
CA LYS A 61 -11.48 11.19 -4.77
C LYS A 61 -11.43 11.16 -6.30
N ILE A 62 -10.72 10.20 -6.91
CA ILE A 62 -10.54 10.11 -8.35
C ILE A 62 -11.64 9.28 -9.02
N PHE A 63 -11.99 8.14 -8.43
CA PHE A 63 -12.80 7.11 -9.07
C PHE A 63 -14.20 6.97 -8.48
N GLN A 64 -14.49 7.64 -7.35
CA GLN A 64 -15.79 7.71 -6.70
C GLN A 64 -16.49 6.33 -6.63
N ASN A 65 -17.53 6.13 -7.43
CA ASN A 65 -18.35 4.91 -7.44
C ASN A 65 -17.61 3.63 -7.88
N LYS A 66 -16.48 3.75 -8.59
CA LYS A 66 -15.68 2.59 -9.03
C LYS A 66 -14.44 2.35 -8.17
N ALA A 67 -14.27 3.07 -7.07
CA ALA A 67 -13.05 3.05 -6.26
C ALA A 67 -12.65 1.64 -5.78
N ILE A 68 -13.61 0.79 -5.37
CA ILE A 68 -13.32 -0.61 -4.98
C ILE A 68 -12.63 -1.41 -6.10
N ILE A 69 -13.08 -1.30 -7.35
CA ILE A 69 -12.48 -2.02 -8.49
C ILE A 69 -11.04 -1.54 -8.70
N HIS A 70 -10.81 -0.23 -8.60
CA HIS A 70 -9.47 0.34 -8.72
C HIS A 70 -8.58 -0.02 -7.53
N ALA A 71 -9.13 -0.15 -6.31
CA ALA A 71 -8.40 -0.64 -5.14
C ALA A 71 -8.01 -2.11 -5.28
N LEU A 72 -8.87 -2.96 -5.85
CA LEU A 72 -8.55 -4.36 -6.18
C LEU A 72 -7.40 -4.45 -7.19
N LEU A 73 -7.46 -3.67 -8.27
CA LEU A 73 -6.39 -3.62 -9.27
C LEU A 73 -5.07 -3.10 -8.68
N CYS A 74 -5.12 -2.05 -7.88
CA CYS A 74 -3.95 -1.56 -7.14
C CYS A 74 -3.43 -2.62 -6.15
N GLY A 75 -4.30 -3.33 -5.45
CA GLY A 75 -3.94 -4.44 -4.56
C GLY A 75 -3.21 -5.56 -5.30
N LEU A 76 -3.66 -5.93 -6.51
CA LEU A 76 -3.00 -6.91 -7.36
C LEU A 76 -1.62 -6.43 -7.83
N ILE A 77 -1.53 -5.17 -8.30
CA ILE A 77 -0.24 -4.57 -8.70
C ILE A 77 0.74 -4.59 -7.53
N PHE A 78 0.28 -4.22 -6.33
CA PHE A 78 1.10 -4.28 -5.12
C PHE A 78 1.58 -5.70 -4.85
N GLY A 79 0.66 -6.68 -4.86
CA GLY A 79 0.99 -8.08 -4.61
C GLY A 79 2.05 -8.63 -5.57
N ILE A 80 1.93 -8.31 -6.86
CA ILE A 80 2.92 -8.70 -7.88
C ILE A 80 4.29 -8.07 -7.60
N ILE A 81 4.34 -6.74 -7.36
CA ILE A 81 5.60 -6.05 -7.06
C ILE A 81 6.23 -6.63 -5.79
N ALA A 82 5.45 -6.84 -4.74
CA ALA A 82 5.94 -7.36 -3.47
C ALA A 82 6.47 -8.81 -3.59
N LEU A 83 5.84 -9.65 -4.41
CA LEU A 83 6.33 -10.99 -4.74
C LEU A 83 7.65 -10.93 -5.50
N MET A 84 7.78 -10.04 -6.48
CA MET A 84 9.02 -9.88 -7.25
C MET A 84 10.18 -9.42 -6.37
N VAL A 85 9.90 -8.50 -5.43
CA VAL A 85 10.93 -7.94 -4.54
C VAL A 85 11.35 -8.92 -3.43
N ASN A 86 10.45 -9.79 -2.97
CA ASN A 86 10.73 -10.74 -1.88
C ASN A 86 10.74 -12.20 -2.39
N ILE A 87 11.25 -12.43 -3.60
CA ILE A 87 11.19 -13.77 -4.24
C ILE A 87 12.00 -14.82 -3.48
N GLU A 88 13.04 -14.39 -2.77
CA GLU A 88 13.92 -15.26 -1.97
C GLU A 88 13.34 -15.62 -0.60
N ASP A 89 12.44 -14.80 -0.05
CA ASP A 89 11.81 -15.02 1.26
C ASP A 89 10.35 -14.52 1.26
N ILE A 90 9.46 -15.38 0.73
CA ILE A 90 8.06 -15.04 0.52
C ILE A 90 7.31 -15.11 1.85
N ASN A 91 7.14 -13.96 2.49
CA ASN A 91 6.22 -13.82 3.62
C ASN A 91 4.83 -13.37 3.13
N LEU A 92 3.96 -14.35 2.88
CA LEU A 92 2.63 -14.12 2.31
C LEU A 92 1.76 -13.16 3.16
N ILE A 93 1.86 -13.24 4.49
CA ILE A 93 1.10 -12.40 5.42
C ILE A 93 1.52 -10.93 5.26
N ASN A 94 2.84 -10.68 5.17
CA ASN A 94 3.36 -9.33 4.97
C ASN A 94 3.00 -8.78 3.57
N ILE A 95 2.98 -9.65 2.56
CA ILE A 95 2.63 -9.27 1.18
C ILE A 95 1.14 -8.93 1.05
N LEU A 96 0.26 -9.75 1.62
CA LEU A 96 -1.19 -9.61 1.45
C LEU A 96 -1.84 -8.62 2.42
N SER A 97 -1.26 -8.40 3.60
CA SER A 97 -1.82 -7.49 4.61
C SER A 97 -2.03 -6.08 4.07
N ARG A 98 -1.09 -5.56 3.25
CA ARG A 98 -1.15 -4.19 2.71
C ARG A 98 -2.26 -4.01 1.67
N PRO A 99 -2.39 -4.87 0.63
CA PRO A 99 -3.55 -4.88 -0.26
C PRO A 99 -4.89 -4.98 0.48
N ILE A 100 -4.97 -5.84 1.50
CA ILE A 100 -6.18 -6.02 2.29
C ILE A 100 -6.58 -4.71 3.00
N ILE A 101 -5.62 -4.02 3.63
CA ILE A 101 -5.85 -2.72 4.25
C ILE A 101 -6.39 -1.71 3.22
N LEU A 102 -5.77 -1.62 2.04
CA LEU A 102 -6.21 -0.72 0.97
C LEU A 102 -7.67 -1.00 0.57
N ILE A 103 -8.03 -2.27 0.37
CA ILE A 103 -9.38 -2.67 -0.06
C ILE A 103 -10.41 -2.36 1.03
N ILE A 104 -10.15 -2.77 2.28
CA ILE A 104 -11.07 -2.56 3.42
C ILE A 104 -11.32 -1.08 3.64
N ILE A 105 -10.26 -0.26 3.68
CA ILE A 105 -10.38 1.18 3.92
C ILE A 105 -11.12 1.86 2.75
N THR A 106 -10.84 1.46 1.51
CA THR A 106 -11.57 1.97 0.33
C THR A 106 -13.06 1.62 0.41
N LEU A 107 -13.40 0.41 0.86
CA LEU A 107 -14.79 -0.02 1.02
C LEU A 107 -15.52 0.80 2.10
N ILE A 108 -14.90 0.97 3.27
CA ILE A 108 -15.46 1.76 4.38
C ILE A 108 -15.72 3.20 3.93
N LEU A 109 -14.73 3.84 3.33
CA LEU A 109 -14.83 5.22 2.86
C LEU A 109 -15.85 5.38 1.72
N GLN A 110 -15.99 4.39 0.84
CA GLN A 110 -17.00 4.41 -0.22
C GLN A 110 -18.42 4.28 0.36
N LEU A 111 -18.63 3.47 1.39
CA LEU A 111 -19.91 3.41 2.09
C LEU A 111 -20.25 4.72 2.80
N TYR A 112 -19.25 5.34 3.44
CA TYR A 112 -19.42 6.61 4.14
C TYR A 112 -19.79 7.76 3.19
N THR A 113 -19.09 7.88 2.06
CA THR A 113 -19.39 8.90 1.03
C THR A 113 -20.79 8.72 0.43
N LYS A 114 -21.19 7.49 0.11
CA LYS A 114 -22.55 7.21 -0.37
C LYS A 114 -23.65 7.56 0.64
N LYS A 115 -23.38 7.42 1.94
CA LYS A 115 -24.35 7.77 2.99
C LYS A 115 -24.51 9.29 3.18
N LEU A 116 -23.48 10.07 2.86
CA LEU A 116 -23.54 11.54 2.92
C LEU A 116 -24.28 12.15 1.72
N ASP A 117 -24.31 11.46 0.59
CA ASP A 117 -24.99 11.90 -0.64
C ASP A 117 -26.47 11.48 -0.71
N ALA A 118 -27.00 10.80 0.32
CA ALA A 118 -28.38 10.29 0.42
C ALA A 118 -29.21 11.09 1.43
#